data_AF-A0A3M7NY64-F1
#
_entry.id   AF-A0A3M7NY64-F1
#
_cell.length_a   1.000
_cell.length_b   1.000
_cell.length_c   1.000
_cell.angle_alpha   90.00
_cell.angle_beta   90.00
_cell.angle_gamma   90.00
#
_symmetry.space_group_name_H-M   'P 1'
#
loop_
_entity.id
_entity.type
_entity.pdbx_description
1 polymer ?
#
loop_
_entity_poly.entity_id
_entity_poly.type
_entity_poly.pdbx_seq_one_letter_code
_entity_poly.pdbx_strand_id
1 'polypeptide(L)'
;MGLVEDAKLLAADDQFQDHERKILGSLVAVANDDLDQAVHILAGENIDQESGLLALAKQNLAVALLYRCEIERARSILAHLINQHESFQTLTMNLATMYELTSDRSKDKKLALASKVAAEMETLKQARSFLNDDFKL
;
A
#
# COMPACT_ATOMS: atom_id res chain seq x y z
N MET A 1 21.23 8.70 -10.63
CA MET A 1 20.48 9.89 -11.09
C MET A 1 19.67 9.64 -12.37
N GLY A 2 20.04 8.70 -13.27
CA GLY A 2 19.27 8.43 -14.49
C GLY A 2 17.95 7.64 -14.33
N LEU A 3 17.85 6.74 -13.35
CA LEU A 3 16.70 5.81 -13.26
C LEU A 3 15.35 6.48 -12.99
N VAL A 4 15.32 7.61 -12.27
CA VAL A 4 14.07 8.32 -11.96
C VAL A 4 13.59 9.13 -13.17
N GLU A 5 14.51 9.70 -13.95
CA GLU A 5 14.17 10.37 -15.21
C GLU A 5 13.64 9.38 -16.25
N ASP A 6 14.26 8.19 -16.36
CA ASP A 6 13.76 7.12 -17.23
C ASP A 6 12.35 6.66 -16.79
N ALA A 7 12.14 6.50 -15.48
CA ALA A 7 10.82 6.15 -14.92
C ALA A 7 9.77 7.23 -15.21
N LYS A 8 10.16 8.51 -15.16
CA LYS A 8 9.27 9.64 -15.49
C LYS A 8 8.86 9.64 -16.96
N LEU A 9 9.78 9.34 -17.87
CA LEU A 9 9.50 9.21 -19.29
C LEU A 9 8.53 8.04 -19.55
N LEU A 10 8.77 6.89 -18.94
CA LEU A 10 7.90 5.72 -19.05
C LEU A 10 6.51 5.97 -18.45
N ALA A 11 6.42 6.66 -17.30
CA ALA A 11 5.14 6.99 -16.68
C ALA A 11 4.28 7.94 -17.53
N ALA A 12 4.88 8.64 -18.50
CA ALA A 12 4.20 9.52 -19.44
C ALA A 12 3.85 8.83 -20.77
N ASP A 13 4.16 7.54 -20.93
CA ASP A 13 3.88 6.80 -22.16
C ASP A 13 2.37 6.67 -22.41
N ASP A 14 1.95 6.93 -23.64
CA ASP A 14 0.55 6.86 -24.09
C ASP A 14 0.00 5.42 -24.09
N GLN A 15 0.86 4.41 -23.92
CA GLN A 15 0.45 3.01 -23.75
C GLN A 15 -0.31 2.75 -22.45
N PHE A 16 -0.07 3.55 -21.41
CA PHE A 16 -0.77 3.42 -20.12
C PHE A 16 -2.10 4.16 -20.14
N GLN A 17 -3.07 3.68 -19.38
CA GLN A 17 -4.32 4.39 -19.12
C GLN A 17 -4.06 5.61 -18.23
N ASP A 18 -4.99 6.57 -18.25
CA ASP A 18 -4.80 7.84 -17.55
C ASP A 18 -4.59 7.67 -16.04
N HIS A 19 -5.32 6.76 -15.42
CA HIS A 19 -5.17 6.47 -13.99
C HIS A 19 -3.85 5.73 -13.67
N GLU A 20 -3.36 4.86 -14.57
CA GLU A 20 -2.08 4.18 -14.42
C GLU A 20 -0.93 5.19 -14.46
N ARG A 21 -0.96 6.12 -15.44
CA ARG A 21 0.01 7.22 -15.53
C ARG A 21 0.00 8.09 -14.28
N LYS A 22 -1.17 8.39 -13.73
CA LYS A 22 -1.29 9.14 -12.46
C LYS A 22 -0.64 8.39 -11.30
N ILE A 23 -0.92 7.09 -11.14
CA ILE A 23 -0.31 6.29 -10.08
C ILE A 23 1.21 6.25 -10.26
N LEU A 24 1.71 5.93 -11.46
CA LEU A 24 3.15 5.90 -11.73
C LEU A 24 3.80 7.26 -11.49
N GLY A 25 3.19 8.34 -11.96
CA GLY A 25 3.63 9.71 -11.72
C GLY A 25 3.71 10.05 -10.23
N SER A 26 2.75 9.60 -9.43
CA SER A 26 2.79 9.79 -7.97
C SER A 26 3.95 9.03 -7.31
N LEU A 27 4.30 7.84 -7.80
CA LEU A 27 5.44 7.06 -7.29
C LEU A 27 6.78 7.71 -7.68
N VAL A 28 6.86 8.29 -8.89
CA VAL A 28 7.99 9.13 -9.30
C VAL A 28 8.10 10.37 -8.42
N ALA A 29 6.97 10.99 -8.04
CA ALA A 29 6.97 12.12 -7.10
C ALA A 29 7.50 11.71 -5.71
N VAL A 30 7.06 10.57 -5.17
CA VAL A 30 7.63 10.01 -3.92
C VAL A 30 9.13 9.77 -4.04
N ALA A 31 9.60 9.20 -5.15
CA ALA A 31 11.03 8.95 -5.37
C ALA A 31 11.87 10.25 -5.44
N ASN A 32 11.24 11.37 -5.79
CA ASN A 32 11.85 12.70 -5.83
C ASN A 32 11.61 13.53 -4.55
N ASP A 33 11.09 12.92 -3.48
CA ASP A 33 10.72 13.59 -2.23
C ASP A 33 9.62 14.66 -2.37
N ASP A 34 8.90 14.69 -3.50
CA ASP A 34 7.72 15.55 -3.72
C ASP A 34 6.47 14.86 -3.18
N LEU A 35 6.40 14.77 -1.86
CA LEU A 35 5.33 14.07 -1.15
C LEU A 35 3.97 14.80 -1.26
N ASP A 36 3.98 16.11 -1.46
CA ASP A 36 2.77 16.90 -1.61
C ASP A 36 2.07 16.60 -2.93
N GLN A 37 2.85 16.57 -4.03
CA GLN A 37 2.33 16.15 -5.33
C GLN A 37 1.85 14.69 -5.29
N ALA A 38 2.64 13.79 -4.69
CA ALA A 38 2.27 12.39 -4.57
C ALA A 38 0.92 12.19 -3.85
N VAL A 39 0.74 12.85 -2.70
CA VAL A 39 -0.51 12.78 -1.94
C VAL A 39 -1.67 13.41 -2.70
N HIS A 40 -1.45 14.54 -3.39
CA HIS A 40 -2.48 15.20 -4.18
C HIS A 40 -3.01 14.27 -5.29
N ILE A 41 -2.10 13.62 -6.03
CA ILE A 41 -2.48 12.70 -7.11
C ILE A 41 -3.19 11.46 -6.57
N LEU A 42 -2.62 10.81 -5.54
CA LEU A 42 -3.15 9.55 -4.99
C LEU A 42 -4.45 9.71 -4.20
N ALA A 43 -4.74 10.90 -3.68
CA ALA A 43 -6.01 11.21 -3.03
C ALA A 43 -7.11 11.63 -4.01
N GLY A 44 -6.78 11.82 -5.30
CA GLY A 44 -7.75 12.23 -6.32
C GLY A 44 -8.79 11.15 -6.63
N GLU A 45 -10.01 11.59 -6.98
CA GLU A 45 -11.18 10.72 -7.22
C GLU A 45 -11.13 9.96 -8.56
N ASN A 46 -10.15 10.24 -9.41
CA ASN A 46 -10.06 9.73 -10.79
C ASN A 46 -9.13 8.51 -10.94
N ILE A 47 -8.91 7.74 -9.87
CA ILE A 47 -8.27 6.43 -9.97
C ILE A 47 -9.40 5.42 -10.19
N ASP A 48 -9.43 4.80 -11.38
CA ASP A 48 -10.51 3.89 -11.78
C ASP A 48 -10.80 2.81 -10.73
N GLN A 49 -12.08 2.45 -10.61
CA GLN A 49 -12.58 1.52 -9.59
C GLN A 49 -12.25 0.04 -9.86
N GLU A 50 -11.16 -0.25 -10.58
CA GLU A 50 -10.62 -1.61 -10.57
C GLU A 50 -10.04 -1.90 -9.17
N SER A 51 -10.71 -2.78 -8.43
CA SER A 51 -10.48 -3.01 -6.99
C SER A 51 -9.01 -3.16 -6.62
N GLY A 52 -8.25 -3.94 -7.41
CA GLY A 52 -6.84 -4.23 -7.13
C GLY A 52 -5.92 -3.02 -7.28
N LEU A 53 -6.08 -2.23 -8.33
CA LEU A 53 -5.23 -1.05 -8.57
C LEU A 53 -5.57 0.09 -7.60
N LEU A 54 -6.86 0.23 -7.25
CA LEU A 54 -7.31 1.17 -6.23
C LEU A 54 -6.72 0.84 -4.85
N ALA A 55 -6.66 -0.45 -4.46
CA ALA A 55 -6.06 -0.87 -3.21
C ALA A 55 -4.55 -0.55 -3.15
N LEU A 56 -3.82 -0.77 -4.26
CA LEU A 56 -2.42 -0.40 -4.39
C LEU A 56 -2.21 1.12 -4.32
N ALA A 57 -3.05 1.90 -4.99
CA ALA A 57 -2.98 3.36 -4.94
C ALA A 57 -3.20 3.89 -3.51
N LYS A 58 -4.22 3.39 -2.80
CA LYS A 58 -4.52 3.79 -1.42
C LYS A 58 -3.42 3.35 -0.44
N GLN A 59 -2.83 2.18 -0.63
CA GLN A 59 -1.65 1.74 0.11
C GLN A 59 -0.48 2.72 -0.06
N ASN A 60 -0.19 3.14 -1.30
CA ASN A 60 0.87 4.10 -1.58
C ASN A 60 0.54 5.50 -1.04
N LEU A 61 -0.73 5.91 -1.06
CA LEU A 61 -1.19 7.13 -0.39
C LEU A 61 -0.84 7.10 1.10
N ALA A 62 -1.14 5.98 1.78
CA ALA A 62 -0.81 5.82 3.19
C ALA A 62 0.71 5.89 3.45
N VAL A 63 1.54 5.35 2.55
CA VAL A 63 3.00 5.45 2.65
C VAL A 63 3.48 6.90 2.46
N ALA A 64 2.96 7.63 1.48
CA ALA A 64 3.30 9.04 1.29
C ALA A 64 2.88 9.90 2.50
N LEU A 65 1.70 9.63 3.06
CA LEU A 65 1.22 10.28 4.30
C LEU A 65 2.10 9.94 5.51
N LEU A 66 2.59 8.70 5.62
CA LEU A 66 3.55 8.31 6.65
C LEU A 66 4.85 9.12 6.53
N TYR A 67 5.40 9.27 5.33
CA TYR A 67 6.59 10.11 5.10
C TYR A 67 6.35 11.59 5.42
N ARG A 68 5.11 12.08 5.26
CA ARG A 68 4.67 13.42 5.71
C ARG A 68 4.32 13.52 7.21
N CYS A 69 4.56 12.46 7.98
CA CYS A 69 4.19 12.36 9.40
C CYS A 69 2.68 12.46 9.69
N GLU A 70 1.80 12.23 8.71
CA GLU A 70 0.34 12.11 8.88
C GLU A 70 -0.05 10.68 9.32
N ILE A 71 0.54 10.24 10.44
CA ILE A 71 0.54 8.86 10.94
C ILE A 71 -0.88 8.29 11.11
N GLU A 72 -1.78 9.04 11.75
CA GLU A 72 -3.14 8.57 12.04
C GLU A 72 -3.97 8.35 10.77
N ARG A 73 -3.79 9.23 9.78
CA ARG A 73 -4.47 9.13 8.49
C ARG A 73 -3.95 7.95 7.68
N ALA A 74 -2.63 7.77 7.63
CA ALA A 74 -2.00 6.60 7.01
C ALA A 74 -2.53 5.30 7.63
N ARG A 75 -2.54 5.18 8.96
CA ARG A 75 -3.06 4.00 9.66
C ARG A 75 -4.53 3.73 9.33
N SER A 76 -5.36 4.77 9.31
CA SER A 76 -6.78 4.64 9.00
C SER A 76 -7.02 4.08 7.60
N ILE A 77 -6.26 4.54 6.60
CA ILE A 77 -6.37 4.05 5.22
C ILE A 77 -5.99 2.56 5.15
N LEU A 78 -4.86 2.19 5.73
CA LEU A 78 -4.37 0.80 5.73
C LEU A 78 -5.36 -0.14 6.45
N ALA A 79 -5.87 0.27 7.61
CA ALA A 79 -6.85 -0.51 8.35
C ALA A 79 -8.19 -0.63 7.58
N HIS A 80 -8.59 0.42 6.86
CA HIS A 80 -9.78 0.38 6.02
C HIS A 80 -9.63 -0.62 4.88
N LEU A 81 -8.50 -0.65 4.18
CA LEU A 81 -8.23 -1.63 3.12
C LEU A 81 -8.33 -3.08 3.63
N ILE A 82 -7.67 -3.39 4.76
CA ILE A 82 -7.80 -4.70 5.42
C ILE A 82 -9.26 -5.00 5.82
N ASN A 83 -10.04 -3.98 6.16
CA ASN A 83 -11.47 -4.15 6.47
C ASN A 83 -12.35 -4.38 5.23
N GLN A 84 -11.86 -4.03 4.04
CA GLN A 84 -12.52 -4.28 2.76
C GLN A 84 -12.09 -5.62 2.13
N HIS A 85 -11.43 -6.50 2.89
CA HIS A 85 -10.89 -7.79 2.42
C HIS A 85 -9.78 -7.66 1.36
N GLU A 86 -9.17 -6.48 1.26
CA GLU A 86 -7.94 -6.33 0.50
C GLU A 86 -6.79 -6.83 1.38
N SER A 87 -6.16 -7.93 0.96
CA SER A 87 -5.10 -8.60 1.72
C SER A 87 -3.94 -9.00 0.81
N PHE A 88 -2.89 -8.18 0.82
CA PHE A 88 -1.60 -8.49 0.21
C PHE A 88 -0.45 -8.22 1.19
N GLN A 89 0.70 -8.84 0.94
CA GLN A 89 1.82 -8.87 1.88
C GLN A 89 2.26 -7.45 2.30
N THR A 90 2.48 -6.56 1.34
CA THR A 90 2.92 -5.17 1.60
C THR A 90 1.91 -4.39 2.44
N LEU A 91 0.61 -4.54 2.20
CA LEU A 91 -0.45 -3.92 3.02
C LEU A 91 -0.42 -4.41 4.46
N THR A 92 -0.30 -5.73 4.63
CA THR A 92 -0.22 -6.34 5.97
C THR A 92 1.02 -5.88 6.73
N MET A 93 2.18 -5.85 6.06
CA MET A 93 3.43 -5.38 6.66
C MET A 93 3.36 -3.90 7.03
N ASN A 94 2.87 -3.04 6.14
CA ASN A 94 2.78 -1.60 6.42
C ASN A 94 1.85 -1.31 7.60
N LEU A 95 0.69 -1.98 7.71
CA LEU A 95 -0.18 -1.80 8.86
C LEU A 95 0.44 -2.35 10.16
N ALA A 96 1.16 -3.47 10.10
CA ALA A 96 1.91 -3.99 11.24
C ALA A 96 2.98 -3.00 11.73
N THR A 97 3.75 -2.40 10.80
CA THR A 97 4.71 -1.34 11.11
C THR A 97 4.04 -0.13 11.75
N MET A 98 2.87 0.30 11.25
CA MET A 98 2.11 1.38 11.89
C MET A 98 1.71 1.03 13.33
N TYR A 99 1.31 -0.21 13.61
CA TYR A 99 1.02 -0.60 14.99
C TYR A 99 2.25 -0.59 15.89
N GLU A 100 3.44 -0.90 15.38
CA GLU A 100 4.69 -0.77 16.13
C GLU A 100 5.04 0.68 16.45
N LEU A 101 4.79 1.59 15.50
CA LEU A 101 5.09 3.02 15.65
C LEU A 101 4.11 3.76 16.58
N THR A 102 2.84 3.32 16.67
CA THR A 102 1.78 4.13 17.27
C THR A 102 1.04 3.49 18.45
N SER A 103 1.46 2.33 18.94
CA SER A 103 0.64 1.58 19.90
C SER A 103 1.46 0.70 20.84
N ASP A 104 1.31 0.91 22.15
CA ASP A 104 1.91 0.03 23.17
C ASP A 104 1.37 -1.40 23.12
N ARG A 105 0.16 -1.58 22.56
CA ARG A 105 -0.47 -2.88 22.30
C ARG A 105 -0.14 -3.45 20.91
N SER A 106 1.02 -3.11 20.34
CA SER A 106 1.41 -3.50 18.98
C SER A 106 1.37 -5.02 18.77
N LYS A 107 1.78 -5.81 19.78
CA LYS A 107 1.74 -7.28 19.75
C LYS A 107 0.31 -7.81 19.53
N ASP A 108 -0.65 -7.36 20.36
CA ASP A 108 -2.05 -7.77 20.26
C ASP A 108 -2.64 -7.42 18.89
N LYS A 109 -2.39 -6.19 18.42
CA LYS A 109 -2.92 -5.71 17.14
C LYS A 109 -2.34 -6.46 15.95
N LYS A 110 -1.04 -6.78 15.97
CA LYS A 110 -0.40 -7.59 14.92
C LYS A 110 -0.92 -9.03 14.93
N LEU A 111 -1.16 -9.62 16.10
CA LEU A 111 -1.76 -10.96 16.20
C LEU A 111 -3.17 -10.97 15.61
N ALA A 112 -4.01 -9.99 15.99
CA ALA A 112 -5.36 -9.86 15.44
C ALA A 112 -5.36 -9.65 13.91
N LEU A 113 -4.43 -8.83 13.40
CA LEU A 113 -4.24 -8.63 11.96
C LEU A 113 -3.86 -9.95 11.26
N ALA A 114 -2.90 -10.70 11.81
CA ALA A 114 -2.47 -11.98 11.25
C ALA A 114 -3.62 -13.01 11.22
N SER A 115 -4.40 -13.11 12.30
CA SER A 115 -5.58 -13.97 12.35
C SER A 115 -6.62 -13.59 11.29
N LYS A 116 -6.85 -12.28 11.10
CA LYS A 116 -7.79 -11.79 10.10
C LYS A 116 -7.36 -12.12 8.68
N VAL A 117 -6.12 -11.81 8.32
CA VAL A 117 -5.58 -12.10 6.98
C VAL A 117 -5.60 -13.61 6.71
N ALA A 118 -5.25 -14.44 7.70
CA ALA A 118 -5.29 -15.90 7.55
C ALA A 118 -6.71 -16.42 7.23
N ALA A 119 -7.75 -15.92 7.91
CA ALA A 119 -9.13 -16.30 7.66
C ALA A 119 -9.60 -15.90 6.25
N GLU A 120 -9.15 -14.75 5.74
CA GLU A 120 -9.45 -14.31 4.37
C GLU A 120 -8.78 -15.22 3.33
N MET A 121 -7.50 -15.58 3.54
CA MET A 121 -6.77 -16.47 2.64
C MET A 121 -7.39 -17.87 2.55
N GLU A 122 -7.87 -18.41 3.68
CA GLU A 122 -8.59 -19.70 3.72
C GLU A 122 -9.89 -19.63 2.91
N THR A 123 -10.64 -18.53 3.06
CA THR A 123 -11.90 -18.29 2.33
C THR A 123 -11.66 -18.19 0.82
N LEU A 124 -10.60 -17.50 0.41
CA LEU A 124 -10.26 -17.28 -1.01
C LEU A 124 -9.50 -18.45 -1.65
N LYS A 125 -9.19 -19.53 -0.89
CA LYS A 125 -8.32 -20.64 -1.31
C LYS A 125 -6.98 -20.15 -1.90
N GLN A 126 -6.50 -19.00 -1.44
CA GLN A 126 -5.32 -18.36 -2.02
C GLN A 126 -4.08 -18.84 -1.27
N ALA A 127 -3.19 -19.53 -1.97
CA ALA A 127 -1.92 -19.93 -1.39
C ALA A 127 -1.08 -18.68 -1.09
N ARG A 128 -0.45 -18.65 0.08
CA ARG A 128 0.51 -17.60 0.44
C ARG A 128 1.70 -17.71 -0.52
N SER A 129 2.14 -16.59 -1.09
CA SER A 129 3.26 -16.56 -2.04
C SER A 129 4.57 -17.08 -1.45
N PHE A 130 4.68 -17.13 -0.12
CA PHE A 130 5.75 -17.81 0.61
C PHE A 130 5.11 -18.77 1.61
N LEU A 131 5.28 -20.08 1.37
CA LEU A 131 5.01 -21.11 2.37
C LEU A 131 6.12 -21.03 3.43
N ASN A 132 5.76 -21.28 4.68
CA ASN A 132 6.70 -21.37 5.81
C ASN A 132 7.50 -22.69 5.73
N ASP A 133 8.03 -23.06 4.56
CA ASP A 133 8.72 -24.33 4.34
C ASP A 133 10.04 -24.45 5.12
N ASP A 134 10.48 -23.39 5.79
CA ASP A 134 11.76 -23.33 6.52
C ASP A 134 11.64 -23.27 8.05
N PHE A 135 10.44 -23.28 8.62
CA PHE A 135 10.28 -23.44 10.07
C PHE A 135 10.34 -24.92 10.45
N LYS A 136 11.56 -25.46 10.53
CA LYS A 136 11.80 -26.73 11.25
C LYS A 136 11.78 -26.45 12.75
N LEU A 137 10.78 -27.02 13.43
CA LEU A 137 10.76 -27.22 14.89
C LEU A 137 11.86 -28.19 15.32
#